data_AF-A0A0C9UXF4-F1
#
_entry.id   AF-A0A0C9UXF4-F1
#
_cell.length_a   1.000
_cell.length_b   1.000
_cell.length_c   1.000
_cell.angle_alpha   90.00
_cell.angle_beta   90.00
_cell.angle_gamma   90.00
#
_symmetry.space_group_name_H-M   'P 1'
#
loop_
_entity.id
_entity.type
_entity.pdbx_description
1 polymer ?
#
loop_
_entity_poly.entity_id
_entity_poly.type
_entity_poly.pdbx_seq_one_letter_code
_entity_poly.pdbx_strand_id
1 'polypeptide(L)'
;MCWQYSGSTSKSISELNRLWSYIKDPLFNPADELSFSHDRERKHIENYLQDDSNPFRAEHGWRRSSVEIPLIKEKVKFKSEDDPNIPTITVENVVHRSITDIIKAVFEDDISATFHMTPFQQFWNTSDDRVLNVYSEAYSSPEMLDAYEQINSLPREAGDSYERVVASLMLWSDATQLANFGDASLWPVYLFFGNESKYTRGKPTSGACHHVAYIPTVDVYIKVYGEASTDEMYTHCKRELIHAIWKLLLDEDFVKAYKYGILIRCADGIIRRVFPRFFTYSADYPEK
;
A
#
# COMPACT_ATOMS: atom_id res chain seq x y z
N MET A 1 5.88 -14.06 22.27
CA MET A 1 4.51 -13.80 21.76
C MET A 1 4.27 -14.38 20.36
N CYS A 2 5.23 -14.33 19.42
CA CYS A 2 5.04 -14.85 18.06
C CYS A 2 4.54 -16.31 17.99
N TRP A 3 5.02 -17.23 18.83
CA TRP A 3 4.54 -18.62 18.83
C TRP A 3 3.02 -18.73 19.08
N GLN A 4 2.46 -17.94 19.99
CA GLN A 4 1.03 -17.96 20.33
C GLN A 4 0.15 -17.38 19.21
N TYR A 5 0.63 -16.35 18.51
CA TYR A 5 -0.12 -15.66 17.45
C TYR A 5 0.14 -16.20 16.04
N SER A 6 1.06 -17.15 15.88
CA SER A 6 1.41 -17.78 14.60
C SER A 6 1.02 -19.27 14.55
N GLY A 7 0.19 -19.73 15.48
CA GLY A 7 -0.23 -21.13 15.60
C GLY A 7 -1.69 -21.34 15.24
N SER A 8 -2.06 -22.58 14.93
CA SER A 8 -3.47 -22.96 14.75
C SER A 8 -4.18 -22.94 16.11
N THR A 9 -5.52 -22.90 16.14
CA THR A 9 -6.26 -22.98 17.41
C THR A 9 -6.09 -24.31 18.16
N SER A 10 -5.45 -25.33 17.54
CA SER A 10 -5.15 -26.63 18.13
C SER A 10 -3.64 -26.82 18.36
N LYS A 11 -3.28 -27.18 19.61
CA LYS A 11 -1.89 -27.48 20.00
C LYS A 11 -1.44 -28.82 19.39
N SER A 12 -0.43 -28.79 18.54
CA SER A 12 0.12 -29.98 17.88
C SER A 12 1.54 -30.35 18.37
N ILE A 13 1.99 -31.57 18.04
CA ILE A 13 3.38 -32.01 18.31
C ILE A 13 4.38 -31.10 17.59
N SER A 14 4.07 -30.65 16.37
CA SER A 14 4.93 -29.74 15.62
C SER A 14 5.02 -28.37 16.29
N GLU A 15 3.92 -27.85 16.83
CA GLU A 15 3.93 -26.60 17.58
C GLU A 15 4.75 -26.70 18.87
N LEU A 16 4.66 -27.82 19.60
CA LEU A 16 5.47 -28.03 20.81
C LEU A 16 6.97 -28.10 20.49
N ASN A 17 7.34 -28.82 19.42
CA ASN A 17 8.73 -28.88 18.96
C ASN A 17 9.23 -27.50 18.51
N ARG A 18 8.35 -26.70 17.90
CA ARG A 18 8.63 -25.31 17.50
C ARG A 18 8.84 -24.40 18.72
N LEU A 19 8.09 -24.58 19.81
CA LEU A 19 8.36 -23.82 21.04
C LEU A 19 9.76 -24.12 21.57
N TRP A 20 10.14 -25.40 21.56
CA TRP A 20 11.45 -25.85 22.02
C TRP A 20 12.62 -25.35 21.15
N SER A 21 12.43 -25.10 19.85
CA SER A 21 13.49 -24.48 19.04
C SER A 21 13.77 -23.04 19.45
N TYR A 22 12.76 -22.28 19.91
CA TYR A 22 12.97 -20.91 20.39
C TYR A 22 13.75 -20.87 21.70
N ILE A 23 13.45 -21.78 22.63
CA ILE A 23 14.15 -21.86 23.92
C ILE A 23 15.64 -22.22 23.74
N LYS A 24 15.97 -22.93 22.66
CA LYS A 24 17.34 -23.34 22.32
C LYS A 24 18.09 -22.31 21.47
N ASP A 25 17.46 -21.21 21.06
CA ASP A 25 18.10 -20.19 20.23
C ASP A 25 19.24 -19.49 21.02
N PRO A 26 20.43 -19.27 20.44
CA PRO A 26 21.53 -18.58 21.12
C PRO A 26 21.22 -17.15 21.58
N LEU A 27 20.22 -16.50 20.97
CA LEU A 27 19.72 -15.17 21.34
C LEU A 27 18.62 -15.24 22.40
N PHE A 28 18.12 -16.43 22.74
CA PHE A 28 17.15 -16.61 23.80
C PHE A 28 17.82 -16.36 25.16
N ASN A 29 17.30 -15.40 25.91
CA ASN A 29 17.79 -15.07 27.24
C ASN A 29 16.96 -15.81 28.31
N PRO A 30 17.52 -16.81 29.01
CA PRO A 30 16.80 -17.56 30.04
C PRO A 30 16.36 -16.70 31.23
N ALA A 31 16.97 -15.53 31.44
CA ALA A 31 16.56 -14.62 32.50
C ALA A 31 15.18 -13.99 32.24
N ASP A 32 14.76 -13.88 30.98
CA ASP A 32 13.44 -13.33 30.61
C ASP A 32 12.30 -14.32 30.95
N GLU A 33 12.62 -15.62 31.06
CA GLU A 33 11.70 -16.71 31.38
C GLU A 33 11.15 -16.62 32.82
N LEU A 34 11.99 -16.18 33.76
CA LEU A 34 11.65 -16.15 35.20
C LEU A 34 10.55 -15.14 35.56
N SER A 35 10.24 -14.21 34.66
CA SER A 35 9.21 -13.19 34.87
C SER A 35 8.08 -13.22 33.84
N PHE A 36 8.16 -14.06 32.80
CA PHE A 36 7.23 -14.04 31.69
C PHE A 36 5.80 -14.41 32.14
N SER A 37 4.85 -13.53 31.86
CA SER A 37 3.43 -13.78 32.04
C SER A 37 2.71 -13.39 30.76
N HIS A 38 2.00 -14.36 30.16
CA HIS A 38 1.27 -14.10 28.91
C HIS A 38 0.26 -12.96 29.07
N ASP A 39 -0.47 -12.91 30.18
CA ASP A 39 -1.44 -11.85 30.46
C ASP A 39 -0.76 -10.48 30.59
N ARG A 40 0.44 -10.43 31.20
CA ARG A 40 1.21 -9.19 31.31
C ARG A 40 1.70 -8.71 29.95
N GLU A 41 2.30 -9.59 29.15
CA GLU A 41 2.81 -9.20 27.83
C GLU A 41 1.68 -8.87 26.85
N ARG A 42 0.53 -9.54 26.95
CA ARG A 42 -0.67 -9.18 26.19
C ARG A 42 -1.16 -7.78 26.59
N LYS A 43 -1.23 -7.49 27.90
CA LYS A 43 -1.56 -6.14 28.39
C LYS A 43 -0.54 -5.10 27.92
N HIS A 44 0.75 -5.42 27.86
CA HIS A 44 1.75 -4.50 27.31
C HIS A 44 1.50 -4.19 25.83
N ILE A 45 1.14 -5.20 25.02
CA ILE A 45 0.76 -4.99 23.62
C ILE A 45 -0.53 -4.16 23.52
N GLU A 46 -1.56 -4.49 24.31
CA GLU A 46 -2.82 -3.72 24.33
C GLU A 46 -2.58 -2.26 24.75
N ASN A 47 -1.74 -2.03 25.76
CA ASN A 47 -1.33 -0.69 26.20
C ASN A 47 -0.55 0.04 25.10
N TYR A 48 0.40 -0.62 24.43
CA TYR A 48 1.15 -0.04 23.31
C TYR A 48 0.23 0.32 22.13
N LEU A 49 -0.78 -0.50 21.84
CA LEU A 49 -1.77 -0.18 20.80
C LEU A 49 -2.65 1.04 21.18
N GLN A 50 -2.75 1.36 22.46
CA GLN A 50 -3.43 2.55 22.99
C GLN A 50 -2.48 3.73 23.23
N ASP A 51 -1.16 3.50 23.13
CA ASP A 51 -0.11 4.50 23.36
C ASP A 51 0.00 5.46 22.16
N ASP A 52 0.46 6.68 22.43
CA ASP A 52 0.73 7.69 21.40
C ASP A 52 1.82 7.27 20.40
N SER A 53 2.67 6.31 20.77
CA SER A 53 3.67 5.70 19.90
C SER A 53 3.10 4.71 18.88
N ASN A 54 1.80 4.41 18.90
CA ASN A 54 1.18 3.53 17.90
C ASN A 54 1.21 4.18 16.49
N PRO A 55 1.92 3.60 15.51
CA PRO A 55 2.06 4.19 14.19
C PRO A 55 0.74 4.22 13.39
N PHE A 56 -0.28 3.44 13.78
CA PHE A 56 -1.57 3.32 13.07
C PHE A 56 -2.66 4.24 13.61
N ARG A 57 -2.31 5.29 14.35
CA ARG A 57 -3.28 6.27 14.85
C ARG A 57 -3.79 7.18 13.74
N ALA A 58 -5.01 7.67 13.93
CA ALA A 58 -5.66 8.59 13.01
C ALA A 58 -4.90 9.92 12.86
N GLU A 59 -4.20 10.35 13.91
CA GLU A 59 -3.31 11.52 13.92
C GLU A 59 -2.16 11.39 12.90
N HIS A 60 -1.75 10.17 12.56
CA HIS A 60 -0.74 9.88 11.53
C HIS A 60 -1.37 9.59 10.15
N GLY A 61 -2.66 9.92 9.98
CA GLY A 61 -3.41 9.78 8.74
C GLY A 61 -4.01 8.40 8.49
N TRP A 62 -3.87 7.45 9.44
CA TRP A 62 -4.42 6.10 9.29
C TRP A 62 -5.92 6.03 9.60
N ARG A 63 -6.63 5.25 8.81
CA ARG A 63 -8.07 5.06 8.87
C ARG A 63 -8.37 3.56 8.89
N ARG A 64 -9.50 3.22 9.51
CA ARG A 64 -10.07 1.87 9.44
C ARG A 64 -11.42 1.94 8.75
N SER A 65 -11.62 1.07 7.78
CA SER A 65 -12.87 0.98 7.04
C SER A 65 -13.22 -0.50 6.83
N SER A 66 -14.44 -0.73 6.38
CA SER A 66 -14.88 -2.02 5.88
C SER A 66 -15.10 -1.94 4.37
N VAL A 67 -14.96 -3.08 3.71
CA VAL A 67 -15.30 -3.23 2.29
C VAL A 67 -16.25 -4.40 2.13
N GLU A 68 -17.13 -4.29 1.14
CA GLU A 68 -18.09 -5.33 0.80
C GLU A 68 -17.63 -6.04 -0.46
N ILE A 69 -17.62 -7.38 -0.44
CA ILE A 69 -17.34 -8.19 -1.63
C ILE A 69 -18.44 -9.23 -1.85
N PRO A 70 -18.82 -9.49 -3.12
CA PRO A 70 -19.72 -10.58 -3.43
C PRO A 70 -19.04 -11.92 -3.14
N LEU A 71 -19.77 -12.85 -2.55
CA LEU A 71 -19.32 -14.20 -2.31
C LEU A 71 -20.17 -15.13 -3.18
N ILE A 72 -19.58 -15.66 -4.24
CA ILE A 72 -20.26 -16.57 -5.17
C ILE A 72 -20.16 -17.98 -4.62
N LYS A 73 -21.27 -18.71 -4.56
CA LYS A 73 -21.24 -20.14 -4.23
C LYS A 73 -20.85 -20.96 -5.46
N GLU A 74 -19.88 -21.84 -5.31
CA GLU A 74 -19.50 -22.78 -6.36
C GLU A 74 -20.69 -23.61 -6.88
N LYS A 75 -20.69 -23.86 -8.20
CA LYS A 75 -21.71 -24.66 -8.90
C LYS A 75 -23.14 -24.10 -8.81
N VAL A 76 -23.31 -22.88 -8.28
CA VAL A 76 -24.57 -22.14 -8.32
C VAL A 76 -24.52 -21.14 -9.46
N LYS A 77 -25.57 -21.13 -10.29
CA LYS A 77 -25.71 -20.16 -11.38
C LYS A 77 -26.52 -18.96 -10.90
N PHE A 78 -25.95 -17.79 -11.06
CA PHE A 78 -26.63 -16.51 -10.90
C PHE A 78 -26.95 -15.90 -12.27
N LYS A 79 -27.92 -14.99 -12.33
CA LYS A 79 -28.33 -14.37 -13.61
C LYS A 79 -27.31 -13.37 -14.13
N SER A 80 -26.57 -12.73 -13.24
CA SER A 80 -25.57 -11.69 -13.50
C SER A 80 -24.62 -11.56 -12.30
N GLU A 81 -23.53 -10.80 -12.46
CA GLU A 81 -22.61 -10.45 -11.36
C GLU A 81 -23.30 -9.57 -10.29
N ASP A 82 -24.29 -8.78 -10.68
CA ASP A 82 -25.10 -7.94 -9.77
C ASP A 82 -26.39 -8.62 -9.27
N ASP A 83 -26.49 -9.95 -9.35
CA ASP A 83 -27.69 -10.66 -8.90
C ASP A 83 -27.88 -10.46 -7.38
N PRO A 84 -29.01 -9.91 -6.90
CA PRO A 84 -29.22 -9.61 -5.48
C PRO A 84 -29.27 -10.87 -4.59
N ASN A 85 -29.34 -12.05 -5.19
CA ASN A 85 -29.26 -13.32 -4.46
C ASN A 85 -27.82 -13.75 -4.16
N ILE A 86 -26.81 -13.07 -4.68
CA ILE A 86 -25.40 -13.32 -4.35
C ILE A 86 -25.15 -12.74 -2.95
N PRO A 87 -24.76 -13.57 -1.96
CA PRO A 87 -24.41 -13.06 -0.64
C PRO A 87 -23.24 -12.10 -0.70
N THR A 88 -23.34 -11.01 0.06
CA THR A 88 -22.22 -10.07 0.25
C THR A 88 -21.58 -10.34 1.60
N ILE A 89 -20.25 -10.30 1.65
CA ILE A 89 -19.52 -10.33 2.91
C ILE A 89 -18.88 -8.98 3.19
N THR A 90 -18.89 -8.59 4.45
CA THR A 90 -18.19 -7.41 4.94
C THR A 90 -16.83 -7.81 5.47
N VAL A 91 -15.77 -7.29 4.86
CA VAL A 91 -14.40 -7.43 5.33
C VAL A 91 -14.07 -6.21 6.18
N GLU A 92 -14.07 -6.43 7.49
CA GLU A 92 -13.83 -5.40 8.50
C GLU A 92 -12.34 -5.06 8.67
N ASN A 93 -12.06 -3.91 9.26
CA ASN A 93 -10.71 -3.48 9.68
C ASN A 93 -9.68 -3.37 8.55
N VAL A 94 -10.09 -2.92 7.36
CA VAL A 94 -9.13 -2.49 6.33
C VAL A 94 -8.42 -1.24 6.83
N VAL A 95 -7.11 -1.36 7.07
CA VAL A 95 -6.26 -0.26 7.56
C VAL A 95 -5.64 0.45 6.35
N HIS A 96 -5.88 1.75 6.21
CA HIS A 96 -5.43 2.51 5.05
C HIS A 96 -5.20 4.00 5.33
N ARG A 97 -4.57 4.69 4.38
CA ARG A 97 -4.37 6.14 4.34
C ARG A 97 -4.91 6.68 3.03
N SER A 98 -5.40 7.92 3.06
CA SER A 98 -5.76 8.63 1.83
C SER A 98 -4.52 8.90 0.99
N ILE A 99 -4.55 8.47 -0.28
CA ILE A 99 -3.49 8.77 -1.24
C ILE A 99 -3.37 10.28 -1.43
N THR A 100 -4.48 11.00 -1.47
CA THR A 100 -4.49 12.47 -1.57
C THR A 100 -3.78 13.14 -0.39
N ASP A 101 -4.03 12.66 0.83
CA ASP A 101 -3.35 13.20 2.02
C ASP A 101 -1.85 12.87 2.02
N ILE A 102 -1.46 11.68 1.52
CA ILE A 102 -0.04 11.35 1.32
C ILE A 102 0.60 12.32 0.34
N ILE A 103 -0.04 12.59 -0.80
CA ILE A 103 0.49 13.52 -1.81
C ILE A 103 0.67 14.92 -1.22
N LYS A 104 -0.33 15.44 -0.50
CA LYS A 104 -0.22 16.76 0.15
C LYS A 104 0.97 16.80 1.11
N ALA A 105 1.03 15.85 2.04
CA ALA A 105 2.08 15.80 3.05
C ALA A 105 3.48 15.76 2.42
N VAL A 106 3.68 14.94 1.38
CA VAL A 106 4.99 14.80 0.72
C VAL A 106 5.38 16.04 -0.06
N PHE A 107 4.43 16.68 -0.75
CA PHE A 107 4.73 17.89 -1.51
C PHE A 107 4.90 19.12 -0.63
N GLU A 108 4.31 19.15 0.58
CA GLU A 108 4.50 20.21 1.59
C GLU A 108 5.81 20.04 2.38
N ASP A 109 6.31 18.81 2.50
CA ASP A 109 7.54 18.47 3.24
C ASP A 109 8.81 18.93 2.50
N ASP A 110 9.86 19.24 3.27
CA ASP A 110 11.17 19.68 2.78
C ASP A 110 11.80 18.71 1.75
N ILE A 111 11.47 17.41 1.81
CA ILE A 111 11.92 16.43 0.83
C ILE A 111 11.51 16.78 -0.60
N SER A 112 10.36 17.46 -0.78
CA SER A 112 9.87 17.90 -2.09
C SER A 112 10.80 18.87 -2.80
N ALA A 113 11.71 19.54 -2.08
CA ALA A 113 12.75 20.38 -2.69
C ALA A 113 13.74 19.56 -3.54
N THR A 114 13.81 18.24 -3.34
CA THR A 114 14.62 17.32 -4.13
C THR A 114 13.90 16.76 -5.36
N PHE A 115 12.60 17.06 -5.51
CA PHE A 115 11.78 16.53 -6.59
C PHE A 115 12.04 17.26 -7.91
N HIS A 116 11.99 16.53 -9.00
CA HIS A 116 11.91 17.10 -10.34
C HIS A 116 10.43 17.35 -10.68
N MET A 117 10.05 18.63 -10.60
CA MET A 117 8.68 19.09 -10.86
C MET A 117 8.37 19.25 -12.35
N THR A 118 9.38 19.62 -13.14
CA THR A 118 9.32 19.72 -14.61
C THR A 118 10.12 18.56 -15.21
N PRO A 119 9.51 17.68 -16.02
CA PRO A 119 10.25 16.61 -16.67
C PRO A 119 11.14 17.15 -17.79
N PHE A 120 12.18 16.39 -18.15
CA PHE A 120 13.14 16.78 -19.17
C PHE A 120 13.79 15.56 -19.83
N GLN A 121 14.26 15.72 -21.07
CA GLN A 121 15.04 14.68 -21.74
C GLN A 121 16.53 14.85 -21.42
N GLN A 122 17.23 13.74 -21.24
CA GLN A 122 18.68 13.71 -21.08
C GLN A 122 19.33 13.13 -22.33
N PHE A 123 20.41 13.75 -22.77
CA PHE A 123 21.20 13.31 -23.91
C PHE A 123 22.67 13.20 -23.52
N TRP A 124 23.35 12.18 -24.03
CA TRP A 124 24.79 12.01 -23.88
C TRP A 124 25.48 12.20 -25.24
N ASN A 125 26.40 13.17 -25.28
CA ASN A 125 27.31 13.36 -26.40
C ASN A 125 28.52 12.46 -26.21
N THR A 126 28.66 11.46 -27.07
CA THR A 126 29.78 10.52 -27.05
C THR A 126 31.03 11.16 -27.66
N SER A 127 32.19 10.54 -27.41
CA SER A 127 33.48 10.99 -27.99
C SER A 127 33.55 10.85 -29.51
N ASP A 128 32.62 10.13 -30.13
CA ASP A 128 32.48 9.97 -31.59
C ASP A 128 31.31 10.81 -32.16
N ASP A 129 30.95 11.92 -31.49
CA ASP A 129 29.95 12.91 -31.90
C ASP A 129 28.52 12.38 -32.08
N ARG A 130 28.19 11.21 -31.51
CA ARG A 130 26.81 10.72 -31.46
C ARG A 130 26.08 11.31 -30.27
N VAL A 131 24.81 11.62 -30.49
CA VAL A 131 23.89 12.05 -29.43
C VAL A 131 22.98 10.88 -29.09
N LEU A 132 23.10 10.35 -27.88
CA LEU A 132 22.31 9.22 -27.38
C LEU A 132 21.30 9.68 -26.33
N ASN A 133 20.07 9.22 -26.42
CA ASN A 133 19.08 9.43 -25.36
C ASN A 133 19.47 8.63 -24.11
N VAL A 134 19.43 9.29 -22.96
CA VAL A 134 19.69 8.68 -21.67
C VAL A 134 18.36 8.40 -20.98
N TYR A 135 18.06 7.12 -20.75
CA TYR A 135 16.90 6.67 -19.99
C TYR A 135 17.37 6.24 -18.59
N SER A 136 17.20 7.13 -17.61
CA SER A 136 17.78 6.95 -16.27
C SER A 136 16.75 7.00 -15.15
N GLU A 137 15.83 7.96 -15.21
CA GLU A 137 14.90 8.32 -14.13
C GLU A 137 13.48 8.43 -14.65
N ALA A 138 12.49 8.26 -13.77
CA ALA A 138 11.09 8.35 -14.15
C ALA A 138 10.74 9.76 -14.66
N TYR A 139 11.11 10.81 -13.93
CA TYR A 139 10.92 12.21 -14.34
C TYR A 139 11.64 12.62 -15.64
N SER A 140 12.55 11.80 -16.16
CA SER A 140 13.17 12.03 -17.47
C SER A 140 12.66 11.11 -18.57
N SER A 141 11.61 10.33 -18.30
CA SER A 141 11.06 9.37 -19.25
C SER A 141 10.08 10.03 -20.24
N PRO A 142 9.88 9.44 -21.43
CA PRO A 142 8.84 9.88 -22.36
C PRO A 142 7.46 9.92 -21.73
N GLU A 143 7.11 8.94 -20.89
CA GLU A 143 5.80 8.84 -20.25
C GLU A 143 5.55 9.98 -19.26
N MET A 144 6.58 10.46 -18.55
CA MET A 144 6.46 11.63 -17.69
C MET A 144 6.31 12.93 -18.48
N LEU A 145 6.98 13.04 -19.62
CA LEU A 145 6.83 14.18 -20.54
C LEU A 145 5.41 14.22 -21.10
N ASP A 146 4.89 13.09 -21.58
CA ASP A 146 3.53 12.95 -22.10
C ASP A 146 2.49 13.29 -21.03
N ALA A 147 2.65 12.77 -19.80
CA ALA A 147 1.76 13.08 -18.68
C ALA A 147 1.78 14.57 -18.34
N TYR A 148 2.95 15.21 -18.38
CA TYR A 148 3.11 16.63 -18.13
C TYR A 148 2.48 17.50 -19.21
N GLU A 149 2.61 17.13 -20.48
CA GLU A 149 1.94 17.80 -21.61
C GLU A 149 0.42 17.64 -21.51
N GLN A 150 -0.07 16.44 -21.20
CA GLN A 150 -1.50 16.18 -21.01
C GLN A 150 -2.10 17.09 -19.92
N ILE A 151 -1.48 17.21 -18.74
CA ILE A 151 -2.04 18.09 -17.69
C ILE A 151 -1.98 19.57 -18.05
N ASN A 152 -0.96 19.99 -18.82
CA ASN A 152 -0.80 21.38 -19.23
C ASN A 152 -1.72 21.76 -20.40
N SER A 153 -2.18 20.80 -21.19
CA SER A 153 -3.19 20.98 -22.24
C SER A 153 -4.64 20.97 -21.73
N LEU A 154 -4.89 20.53 -20.48
CA LEU A 154 -6.23 20.60 -19.89
C LEU A 154 -6.74 22.04 -19.82
N PRO A 155 -8.05 22.30 -19.97
CA PRO A 155 -8.62 23.63 -19.79
C PRO A 155 -8.22 24.27 -18.46
N ARG A 156 -7.99 25.59 -18.48
CA ARG A 156 -7.73 26.40 -17.28
C ARG A 156 -9.01 27.14 -16.91
N GLU A 157 -9.38 27.07 -15.64
CA GLU A 157 -10.43 27.94 -15.10
C GLU A 157 -9.94 29.39 -15.08
N ALA A 158 -10.86 30.35 -15.13
CA ALA A 158 -10.52 31.77 -15.05
C ALA A 158 -9.76 32.06 -13.74
N GLY A 159 -8.54 32.59 -13.85
CA GLY A 159 -7.67 32.84 -12.69
C GLY A 159 -6.74 31.68 -12.30
N ASP A 160 -6.76 30.53 -12.99
CA ASP A 160 -5.84 29.42 -12.77
C ASP A 160 -4.46 29.67 -13.41
N SER A 161 -3.64 30.49 -12.75
CA SER A 161 -2.27 30.83 -13.16
C SER A 161 -1.20 29.96 -12.51
N TYR A 162 -1.59 28.92 -11.75
CA TYR A 162 -0.63 28.07 -11.04
C TYR A 162 0.15 27.20 -12.03
N GLU A 163 1.43 26.97 -11.71
CA GLU A 163 2.24 25.93 -12.34
C GLU A 163 1.55 24.58 -12.14
N ARG A 164 1.43 23.79 -13.21
CA ARG A 164 0.85 22.46 -13.17
C ARG A 164 1.96 21.42 -13.22
N VAL A 165 1.97 20.53 -12.24
CA VAL A 165 3.00 19.50 -12.11
C VAL A 165 2.37 18.14 -11.94
N VAL A 166 3.08 17.10 -12.36
CA VAL A 166 2.64 15.71 -12.20
C VAL A 166 3.17 15.18 -10.87
N ALA A 167 2.31 14.61 -10.03
CA ALA A 167 2.71 13.68 -8.99
C ALA A 167 2.72 12.27 -9.57
N SER A 168 3.92 11.77 -9.85
CA SER A 168 4.15 10.46 -10.47
C SER A 168 3.98 9.35 -9.43
N LEU A 169 2.81 8.71 -9.40
CA LEU A 169 2.49 7.67 -8.43
C LEU A 169 3.03 6.33 -8.89
N MET A 170 3.99 5.78 -8.14
CA MET A 170 4.53 4.45 -8.35
C MET A 170 4.06 3.54 -7.21
N LEU A 171 3.23 2.55 -7.52
CA LEU A 171 2.60 1.67 -6.52
C LEU A 171 3.17 0.26 -6.56
N TRP A 172 3.24 -0.37 -5.40
CA TRP A 172 3.56 -1.79 -5.24
C TRP A 172 2.59 -2.48 -4.28
N SER A 173 2.25 -3.74 -4.54
CA SER A 173 1.47 -4.56 -3.61
C SER A 173 2.01 -5.99 -3.52
N ASP A 174 3.24 -6.12 -3.02
CA ASP A 174 3.91 -7.42 -2.90
C ASP A 174 3.63 -8.07 -1.55
N ALA A 175 3.43 -9.39 -1.56
CA ALA A 175 3.23 -10.16 -0.34
C ALA A 175 4.47 -10.04 0.56
N THR A 176 4.26 -9.62 1.81
CA THR A 176 5.33 -9.61 2.81
C THR A 176 5.12 -10.74 3.81
N GLN A 177 6.14 -11.57 3.98
CA GLN A 177 6.20 -12.50 5.11
C GLN A 177 6.61 -11.70 6.34
N LEU A 178 5.66 -11.48 7.26
CA LEU A 178 5.88 -10.70 8.49
C LEU A 178 6.80 -11.41 9.50
N ALA A 179 7.00 -12.71 9.34
CA ALA A 179 7.89 -13.49 10.18
C ALA A 179 8.73 -14.41 9.30
N ASN A 180 10.04 -14.50 9.58
CA ASN A 180 10.90 -15.54 9.00
C ASN A 180 10.36 -16.96 9.29
N PHE A 181 9.53 -17.09 10.33
CA PHE A 181 8.92 -18.35 10.74
C PHE A 181 7.50 -18.10 11.30
N GLY A 182 6.47 -18.34 10.48
CA GLY A 182 5.04 -18.26 10.83
C GLY A 182 4.15 -18.05 9.61
N ASP A 183 2.86 -18.37 9.73
CA ASP A 183 1.90 -18.30 8.61
C ASP A 183 1.26 -16.90 8.43
N ALA A 184 1.67 -15.94 9.27
CA ALA A 184 1.18 -14.57 9.23
C ALA A 184 1.72 -13.84 7.99
N SER A 185 0.83 -13.61 7.02
CA SER A 185 1.12 -12.91 5.78
C SER A 185 0.39 -11.57 5.77
N LEU A 186 1.07 -10.53 5.27
CA LEU A 186 0.52 -9.18 5.12
C LEU A 186 0.75 -8.71 3.70
N TRP A 187 -0.27 -8.11 3.10
CA TRP A 187 -0.21 -7.53 1.76
C TRP A 187 -0.28 -6.01 1.86
N PRO A 188 0.88 -5.35 2.08
CA PRO A 188 0.95 -3.89 2.06
C PRO A 188 0.78 -3.35 0.64
N VAL A 189 0.16 -2.17 0.54
CA VAL A 189 0.23 -1.31 -0.63
C VAL A 189 1.20 -0.19 -0.31
N TYR A 190 2.23 -0.04 -1.14
CA TYR A 190 3.26 1.00 -1.02
C TYR A 190 3.12 2.02 -2.14
N LEU A 191 3.51 3.26 -1.85
CA LEU A 191 3.57 4.36 -2.80
C LEU A 191 4.94 5.03 -2.72
N PHE A 192 5.57 5.22 -3.88
CA PHE A 192 6.70 6.10 -4.08
C PHE A 192 6.36 7.16 -5.13
N PHE A 193 7.16 8.23 -5.17
CA PHE A 193 7.02 9.30 -6.14
C PHE A 193 8.10 9.21 -7.22
N GLY A 194 7.71 9.04 -8.48
CA GLY A 194 8.62 9.07 -9.63
C GLY A 194 9.27 10.43 -9.89
N ASN A 195 8.83 11.47 -9.17
CA ASN A 195 9.47 12.80 -9.13
C ASN A 195 10.81 12.77 -8.39
N GLU A 196 11.03 11.77 -7.54
CA GLU A 196 12.24 11.61 -6.74
C GLU A 196 13.23 10.65 -7.43
N SER A 197 14.53 10.94 -7.31
CA SER A 197 15.57 10.08 -7.87
C SER A 197 15.49 8.66 -7.32
N LYS A 198 15.69 7.67 -8.20
CA LYS A 198 15.79 6.26 -7.82
C LYS A 198 16.86 5.99 -6.76
N TYR A 199 17.91 6.81 -6.67
CA TYR A 199 18.96 6.65 -5.66
C TYR A 199 18.46 7.01 -4.26
N THR A 200 17.62 8.04 -4.14
CA THR A 200 16.98 8.39 -2.86
C THR A 200 15.90 7.38 -2.50
N ARG A 201 15.06 6.99 -3.47
CA ARG A 201 14.03 5.96 -3.28
C ARG A 201 14.62 4.61 -2.87
N GLY A 202 15.76 4.24 -3.45
CA GLY A 202 16.47 3.00 -3.14
C GLY A 202 17.23 3.01 -1.82
N LYS A 203 17.30 4.15 -1.11
CA LYS A 203 17.95 4.26 0.20
C LYS A 203 16.94 3.94 1.30
N PRO A 204 17.08 2.85 2.07
CA PRO A 204 16.07 2.45 3.07
C PRO A 204 15.80 3.49 4.17
N THR A 205 16.76 4.37 4.42
CA THR A 205 16.69 5.41 5.45
C THR A 205 16.20 6.76 4.94
N SER A 206 15.80 6.89 3.67
CA SER A 206 15.30 8.15 3.11
C SER A 206 13.86 8.46 3.52
N GLY A 207 13.07 7.45 3.89
CA GLY A 207 11.63 7.63 4.15
C GLY A 207 10.79 7.82 2.88
N ALA A 208 11.35 7.58 1.69
CA ALA A 208 10.67 7.74 0.40
C ALA A 208 9.53 6.72 0.13
N CYS A 209 9.46 5.66 0.94
CA CYS A 209 8.42 4.62 0.84
C CYS A 209 7.24 4.97 1.74
N HIS A 210 6.07 5.22 1.15
CA HIS A 210 4.86 5.51 1.90
C HIS A 210 3.93 4.29 1.92
N HIS A 211 3.55 3.84 3.10
CA HIS A 211 2.52 2.82 3.23
C HIS A 211 1.14 3.45 2.98
N VAL A 212 0.34 2.82 2.12
CA VAL A 212 -1.00 3.26 1.75
C VAL A 212 -2.06 2.40 2.42
N ALA A 213 -1.93 1.08 2.35
CA ALA A 213 -2.94 0.17 2.90
C ALA A 213 -2.34 -1.17 3.30
N TYR A 214 -3.09 -1.93 4.08
CA TYR A 214 -2.81 -3.33 4.35
C TYR A 214 -4.03 -4.17 3.99
N ILE A 215 -3.87 -5.01 2.97
CA ILE A 215 -4.90 -5.90 2.48
C ILE A 215 -5.01 -7.09 3.46
N PRO A 216 -6.19 -7.32 4.08
CA PRO A 216 -6.40 -8.44 4.97
C PRO A 216 -6.51 -9.76 4.19
N THR A 217 -6.29 -10.88 4.87
CA THR A 217 -6.63 -12.20 4.35
C THR A 217 -8.12 -12.48 4.53
N VAL A 218 -8.75 -13.05 3.50
CA VAL A 218 -10.17 -13.43 3.54
C VAL A 218 -10.28 -14.93 3.74
N ASP A 219 -10.60 -15.36 4.95
CA ASP A 219 -11.02 -16.73 5.27
C ASP A 219 -12.46 -16.73 5.77
N VAL A 220 -13.38 -16.46 4.83
CA VAL A 220 -14.80 -16.23 5.13
C VAL A 220 -15.71 -17.23 4.43
N TYR A 221 -15.21 -17.96 3.42
CA TYR A 221 -16.01 -18.89 2.64
C TYR A 221 -16.60 -20.02 3.50
N ILE A 222 -15.78 -20.63 4.37
CA ILE A 222 -16.22 -21.67 5.32
C ILE A 222 -17.30 -21.12 6.28
N LYS A 223 -17.18 -19.86 6.71
CA LYS A 223 -18.14 -19.25 7.64
C LYS A 223 -19.51 -19.06 7.01
N VAL A 224 -19.58 -18.79 5.71
CA VAL A 224 -20.84 -18.53 5.00
C VAL A 224 -21.48 -19.81 4.46
N TYR A 225 -20.68 -20.72 3.88
CA TYR A 225 -21.22 -21.91 3.22
C TYR A 225 -20.99 -23.22 3.97
N GLY A 226 -20.24 -23.21 5.07
CA GLY A 226 -19.95 -24.40 5.87
C GLY A 226 -19.01 -25.41 5.21
N GLU A 227 -18.44 -25.06 4.06
CA GLU A 227 -17.53 -25.89 3.27
C GLU A 227 -16.30 -25.07 2.84
N ALA A 228 -15.17 -25.75 2.62
CA ALA A 228 -13.97 -25.09 2.12
C ALA A 228 -14.17 -24.65 0.66
N SER A 229 -13.65 -23.48 0.30
CA SER A 229 -13.56 -23.05 -1.10
C SER A 229 -12.54 -23.88 -1.86
N THR A 230 -12.72 -24.05 -3.17
CA THR A 230 -11.60 -24.43 -4.05
C THR A 230 -10.59 -23.31 -4.17
N ASP A 231 -9.40 -23.63 -4.67
CA ASP A 231 -8.35 -22.66 -4.93
C ASP A 231 -8.83 -21.57 -5.90
N GLU A 232 -9.61 -21.93 -6.94
CA GLU A 232 -10.14 -20.96 -7.90
C GLU A 232 -11.11 -19.97 -7.25
N MET A 233 -11.97 -20.45 -6.34
CA MET A 233 -12.93 -19.60 -5.64
C MET A 233 -12.22 -18.69 -4.62
N TYR A 234 -11.19 -19.21 -3.96
CA TYR A 234 -10.33 -18.42 -3.09
C TYR A 234 -9.65 -17.27 -3.87
N THR A 235 -9.09 -17.58 -5.04
CA THR A 235 -8.44 -16.59 -5.93
C THR A 235 -9.42 -15.58 -6.49
N HIS A 236 -10.67 -15.98 -6.76
CA HIS A 236 -11.75 -15.05 -7.08
C HIS A 236 -12.05 -14.09 -5.92
N CYS A 237 -12.28 -14.59 -4.70
CA CYS A 237 -12.55 -13.75 -3.53
C CYS A 237 -11.42 -12.75 -3.25
N LYS A 238 -10.17 -13.21 -3.40
CA LYS A 238 -8.96 -12.41 -3.32
C LYS A 238 -8.96 -11.25 -4.32
N ARG A 239 -9.34 -11.50 -5.57
CA ARG A 239 -9.46 -10.47 -6.61
C ARG A 239 -10.54 -9.44 -6.26
N GLU A 240 -11.72 -9.90 -5.87
CA GLU A 240 -12.84 -9.01 -5.49
C GLU A 240 -12.45 -8.11 -4.31
N LEU A 241 -11.72 -8.66 -3.33
CA LEU A 241 -11.18 -7.87 -2.22
C LEU A 241 -10.23 -6.78 -2.69
N ILE A 242 -9.27 -7.09 -3.57
CA ILE A 242 -8.36 -6.08 -4.10
C ILE A 242 -9.12 -4.98 -4.83
N HIS A 243 -10.11 -5.34 -5.65
CA HIS A 243 -10.91 -4.36 -6.36
C HIS A 243 -11.69 -3.45 -5.40
N ALA A 244 -12.28 -4.04 -4.35
CA ALA A 244 -13.01 -3.28 -3.34
C ALA A 244 -12.08 -2.35 -2.53
N ILE A 245 -10.86 -2.79 -2.20
CA ILE A 245 -9.85 -1.96 -1.54
C ILE A 245 -9.36 -0.84 -2.46
N TRP A 246 -9.09 -1.10 -3.73
CA TRP A 246 -8.75 -0.03 -4.68
C TRP A 246 -9.89 0.98 -4.81
N LYS A 247 -11.14 0.54 -4.86
CA LYS A 247 -12.29 1.44 -4.86
C LYS A 247 -12.38 2.29 -3.59
N LEU A 248 -12.01 1.74 -2.44
CA LEU A 248 -11.89 2.48 -1.18
C LEU A 248 -10.74 3.52 -1.22
N LEU A 249 -9.59 3.17 -1.79
CA LEU A 249 -8.41 4.05 -1.88
C LEU A 249 -8.56 5.16 -2.93
N LEU A 250 -9.26 4.86 -4.03
CA LEU A 250 -9.58 5.80 -5.10
C LEU A 250 -10.89 6.54 -4.79
N ASP A 251 -10.93 7.13 -3.60
CA ASP A 251 -12.08 7.87 -3.09
C ASP A 251 -12.42 9.11 -3.95
N GLU A 252 -13.54 9.76 -3.64
CA GLU A 252 -14.01 10.93 -4.40
C GLU A 252 -12.98 12.07 -4.41
N ASP A 253 -12.24 12.25 -3.31
CA ASP A 253 -11.19 13.26 -3.20
C ASP A 253 -10.03 12.94 -4.13
N PHE A 254 -9.59 11.67 -4.19
CA PHE A 254 -8.58 11.23 -5.13
C PHE A 254 -9.04 11.40 -6.58
N VAL A 255 -10.27 11.00 -6.92
CA VAL A 255 -10.82 11.16 -8.28
C VAL A 255 -10.89 12.64 -8.67
N LYS A 256 -11.27 13.52 -7.74
CA LYS A 256 -11.28 14.96 -7.94
C LYS A 256 -9.86 15.50 -8.14
N ALA A 257 -8.91 15.11 -7.30
CA ALA A 257 -7.50 15.47 -7.43
C ALA A 257 -6.91 14.99 -8.77
N TYR A 258 -7.25 13.78 -9.21
CA TYR A 258 -6.81 13.22 -10.49
C TYR A 258 -7.30 14.05 -11.68
N LYS A 259 -8.57 14.49 -11.65
CA LYS A 259 -9.19 15.26 -12.74
C LYS A 259 -8.80 16.73 -12.75
N TYR A 260 -8.78 17.38 -11.60
CA TYR A 260 -8.69 18.85 -11.48
C TYR A 260 -7.39 19.34 -10.83
N GLY A 261 -6.55 18.43 -10.37
CA GLY A 261 -5.38 18.72 -9.57
C GLY A 261 -5.74 19.20 -8.17
N ILE A 262 -4.73 19.29 -7.32
CA ILE A 262 -4.81 19.83 -5.96
C ILE A 262 -3.81 20.98 -5.82
N LEU A 263 -4.25 22.08 -5.21
CA LEU A 263 -3.35 23.21 -4.91
C LEU A 263 -2.58 22.89 -3.65
N ILE A 264 -1.25 22.86 -3.76
CA ILE A 264 -0.34 22.57 -2.66
C ILE A 264 0.72 23.67 -2.62
N ARG A 265 0.99 24.22 -1.43
CA ARG A 265 2.16 25.06 -1.20
C ARG A 265 3.34 24.13 -0.96
N CYS A 266 4.23 24.03 -1.93
CA CYS A 266 5.41 23.18 -1.80
C CYS A 266 6.43 23.75 -0.81
N ALA A 267 7.42 22.94 -0.41
CA ALA A 267 8.45 23.36 0.54
C ALA A 267 9.25 24.60 0.11
N ASP A 268 9.38 24.84 -1.20
CA ASP A 268 9.98 26.05 -1.75
C ASP A 268 9.09 27.31 -1.66
N GLY A 269 7.91 27.19 -1.03
CA GLY A 269 6.93 28.25 -0.83
C GLY A 269 6.03 28.52 -2.04
N ILE A 270 6.27 27.87 -3.18
CA ILE A 270 5.51 28.06 -4.41
C ILE A 270 4.23 27.22 -4.37
N ILE A 271 3.10 27.82 -4.71
CA ILE A 271 1.83 27.11 -4.83
C ILE A 271 1.74 26.51 -6.23
N ARG A 272 1.60 25.18 -6.29
CA ARG A 272 1.47 24.43 -7.53
C ARG A 272 0.16 23.67 -7.56
N ARG A 273 -0.38 23.49 -8.76
CA ARG A 273 -1.50 22.57 -9.01
C ARG A 273 -0.93 21.20 -9.36
N VAL A 274 -0.93 20.31 -8.40
CA VAL A 274 -0.37 18.96 -8.50
C VAL A 274 -1.42 18.00 -9.03
N PHE A 275 -1.11 17.28 -10.11
CA PHE A 275 -1.97 16.28 -10.72
C PHE A 275 -1.42 14.87 -10.44
N PRO A 276 -2.11 14.04 -9.64
CA PRO A 276 -1.74 12.65 -9.46
C PRO A 276 -1.85 11.88 -10.78
N ARG A 277 -0.82 11.12 -11.16
CA ARG A 277 -0.84 10.22 -12.32
C ARG A 277 -0.21 8.89 -11.95
N PHE A 278 -0.92 7.79 -12.18
CA PHE A 278 -0.33 6.46 -12.03
C PHE A 278 0.74 6.28 -13.09
N PHE A 279 1.98 6.09 -12.64
CA PHE A 279 3.14 5.91 -13.49
C PHE A 279 3.48 4.42 -13.61
N THR A 280 3.52 3.72 -12.48
CA THR A 280 3.67 2.27 -12.44
C THR A 280 2.80 1.67 -11.35
N TYR A 281 2.31 0.47 -11.58
CA TYR A 281 1.79 -0.40 -10.53
C TYR A 281 2.38 -1.80 -10.73
N SER A 282 3.13 -2.28 -9.75
CA SER A 282 3.69 -3.64 -9.73
C SER A 282 3.01 -4.44 -8.63
N ALA A 283 2.49 -5.61 -8.97
CA ALA A 283 1.80 -6.46 -8.02
C ALA A 283 2.04 -7.92 -8.37
N ASP A 284 2.40 -8.72 -7.38
CA ASP A 284 2.54 -10.18 -7.48
C ASP A 284 1.21 -10.93 -7.22
N TYR A 285 0.07 -10.22 -7.17
CA TYR A 285 -1.23 -10.76 -6.77
C TYR A 285 -2.32 -10.52 -7.83
N PRO A 286 -3.17 -11.50 -8.22
CA PRO A 286 -3.42 -12.83 -7.64
C PRO A 286 -3.10 -13.96 -8.63
N GLU A 287 -1.85 -14.45 -8.68
CA GLU A 287 -1.51 -15.58 -9.56
C GLU A 287 -1.43 -16.95 -8.84
N LYS A 288 -1.81 -17.02 -7.57
CA LYS A 288 -2.04 -18.29 -6.87
C LYS A 288 -3.31 -18.27 -6.02
#